data_AF-A0A175WB18-F1
#
_entry.id   AF-A0A175WB18-F1
#
_cell.length_a   1.000
_cell.length_b   1.000
_cell.length_c   1.000
_cell.angle_alpha   90.00
_cell.angle_beta   90.00
_cell.angle_gamma   90.00
#
_symmetry.space_group_name_H-M   'P 1'
#
loop_
_entity.id
_entity.type
_entity.pdbx_description
1 polymer ?
#
loop_
_entity_poly.entity_id
_entity_poly.type
_entity_poly.pdbx_seq_one_letter_code
_entity_poly.pdbx_strand_id
1 'polypeptide(L)'
;MSSLLNHNAGATTSTIGQQTSTTTQGNTQPITPRSHRFFGIHGDIKPSNILWFPSNTGMGTLKIADFGAGEFNPMEFSMRPSTSVSFTPSYRPPEHDMPPDTDGPGGSVQFSPAYDIWALGCLYLEFITWYVGGQELLDDLQRVSRAYFVDATFFERTEEAPYAEINPAVLKHFTKLRQNLKCSQNLKCSQNLKCSENVPRLIFLLKFLKFIKERMLVIRPKVGPSGEPGRSSCGDVFRNLGEMAERYGLAPE
;
A
#
# COMPACT_ATOMS: atom_id res chain seq x y z
N MET A 1 -3.94 -4.43 -12.96
CA MET A 1 -4.12 -3.73 -11.66
C MET A 1 -4.48 -2.24 -11.83
N SER A 2 -5.18 -1.85 -12.91
CA SER A 2 -5.65 -0.46 -13.15
C SER A 2 -7.20 -0.34 -13.21
N SER A 3 -7.95 -1.42 -12.95
CA SER A 3 -9.43 -1.43 -13.01
C SER A 3 -10.11 -0.90 -11.73
N LEU A 4 -9.36 -0.30 -10.79
CA LEU A 4 -9.85 -0.01 -9.45
C LEU A 4 -10.39 1.40 -9.22
N LEU A 5 -10.28 2.34 -10.16
CA LEU A 5 -10.69 3.74 -9.91
C LEU A 5 -11.51 4.40 -11.03
N ASN A 6 -11.91 3.66 -12.07
CA ASN A 6 -12.68 4.19 -13.20
C ASN A 6 -14.06 3.56 -13.43
N HIS A 7 -14.57 2.73 -12.52
CA HIS A 7 -15.99 2.34 -12.55
C HIS A 7 -16.84 3.27 -11.70
N ASN A 8 -17.27 4.31 -12.39
CA ASN A 8 -18.41 5.16 -12.08
C ASN A 8 -19.61 4.30 -11.65
N ALA A 9 -20.04 4.50 -10.40
CA ALA A 9 -21.42 4.45 -9.92
C ALA A 9 -22.41 3.56 -10.71
N GLY A 10 -22.34 2.25 -10.49
CA GLY A 10 -23.51 1.38 -10.58
C GLY A 10 -24.25 1.45 -9.26
N ALA A 11 -25.33 2.22 -9.22
CA ALA A 11 -26.18 2.42 -8.05
C ALA A 11 -26.75 1.09 -7.52
N THR A 12 -26.43 0.76 -6.27
CA THR A 12 -27.27 -0.09 -5.42
C THR A 12 -27.57 0.68 -4.15
N THR A 13 -28.79 1.24 -4.12
CA THR A 13 -29.45 1.81 -2.96
C THR A 13 -29.47 0.80 -1.81
N SER A 14 -28.78 1.11 -0.72
CA SER A 14 -29.05 0.51 0.59
C SER A 14 -29.59 1.59 1.51
N THR A 15 -30.91 1.57 1.65
CA THR A 15 -31.71 2.41 2.53
C THR A 15 -31.33 2.13 3.99
N ILE A 16 -30.74 3.11 4.69
CA ILE A 16 -30.62 3.07 6.16
C ILE A 16 -31.26 4.34 6.72
N GLY A 17 -32.41 4.13 7.39
CA GLY A 17 -32.88 4.88 8.56
C GLY A 17 -33.10 6.39 8.42
N GLN A 18 -34.30 6.78 8.03
CA GLN A 18 -34.84 8.11 8.34
C GLN A 18 -34.97 8.29 9.86
N GLN A 19 -34.27 9.27 10.44
CA GLN A 19 -34.75 9.98 11.62
C GLN A 19 -35.33 11.32 11.16
N THR A 20 -36.61 11.46 11.41
CA THR A 20 -37.46 12.59 11.07
C THR A 20 -37.16 13.77 12.00
N SER A 21 -36.97 14.95 11.43
CA SER A 21 -37.09 16.24 12.13
C SER A 21 -37.71 17.24 11.16
N THR A 22 -38.82 17.82 11.62
CA THR A 22 -39.86 18.56 10.92
C THR A 22 -39.41 19.90 10.30
N THR A 23 -39.62 19.99 8.99
CA THR A 23 -40.16 21.10 8.18
C THR A 23 -39.96 22.56 8.63
N THR A 24 -39.14 23.31 7.89
CA THR A 24 -39.42 24.72 7.53
C THR A 24 -38.86 25.00 6.13
N GLN A 25 -39.68 25.68 5.32
CA GLN A 25 -39.58 25.90 3.87
C GLN A 25 -38.28 26.60 3.42
N GLY A 26 -37.66 26.11 2.33
CA GLY A 26 -36.57 26.81 1.66
C GLY A 26 -36.09 26.07 0.39
N ASN A 27 -36.28 26.70 -0.77
CA ASN A 27 -35.84 26.25 -2.09
C ASN A 27 -34.46 25.58 -2.10
N THR A 28 -34.31 24.36 -2.64
CA THR A 28 -33.00 23.89 -3.10
C THR A 28 -33.09 22.93 -4.28
N GLN A 29 -32.33 23.27 -5.32
CA GLN A 29 -32.13 22.61 -6.60
C GLN A 29 -31.76 21.12 -6.49
N PRO A 30 -31.99 20.31 -7.54
CA PRO A 30 -31.62 18.89 -7.52
C PRO A 30 -30.09 18.74 -7.40
N ILE A 31 -29.64 18.05 -6.36
CA ILE A 31 -28.24 17.72 -6.14
C ILE A 31 -27.85 16.69 -7.20
N THR A 32 -27.16 17.12 -8.25
CA THR A 32 -26.39 16.21 -9.11
C THR A 32 -25.33 15.53 -8.25
N PRO A 33 -25.06 14.21 -8.39
CA PRO A 33 -24.05 13.54 -7.61
C PRO A 33 -22.69 14.06 -8.06
N ARG A 34 -22.21 15.15 -7.42
CA ARG A 34 -20.80 15.52 -7.47
C ARG A 34 -20.07 14.31 -6.91
N SER A 35 -19.08 13.80 -7.65
CA SER A 35 -18.22 12.74 -7.17
C SER A 35 -17.51 13.25 -5.91
N HIS A 36 -18.07 12.98 -4.74
CA HIS A 36 -17.45 13.31 -3.47
C HIS A 36 -16.24 12.41 -3.35
N ARG A 37 -15.05 12.93 -3.73
CA ARG A 37 -13.79 12.28 -3.43
C ARG A 37 -13.65 12.29 -1.91
N PHE A 38 -13.58 11.10 -1.33
CA PHE A 38 -13.28 10.94 0.08
C PHE A 38 -11.76 10.85 0.24
N PHE A 39 -11.25 11.54 1.25
CA PHE A 39 -9.85 11.54 1.66
C PHE A 39 -9.78 10.90 3.02
N GLY A 40 -8.83 9.99 3.22
CA GLY A 40 -8.81 9.20 4.42
C GLY A 40 -7.69 8.20 4.49
N ILE A 41 -7.72 7.46 5.59
CA ILE A 41 -6.81 6.37 5.92
C ILE A 41 -7.68 5.12 6.07
N HIS A 42 -7.30 4.03 5.43
CA HIS A 42 -7.94 2.73 5.59
C HIS A 42 -7.60 2.12 6.95
N GLY A 43 -6.33 2.21 7.37
CA GLY A 43 -5.92 1.83 8.73
C GLY A 43 -5.69 0.33 8.96
N ASP A 44 -6.10 -0.53 8.02
CA ASP A 44 -6.02 -1.99 8.18
C ASP A 44 -5.80 -2.71 6.84
N ILE A 45 -4.89 -2.16 6.02
CA ILE A 45 -4.46 -2.81 4.78
C ILE A 45 -3.61 -4.04 5.12
N LYS A 46 -4.11 -5.21 4.74
CA LYS A 46 -3.45 -6.52 4.93
C LYS A 46 -4.02 -7.55 3.95
N PRO A 47 -3.35 -8.69 3.73
CA PRO A 47 -3.81 -9.72 2.79
C PRO A 47 -5.24 -10.22 3.03
N SER A 48 -5.68 -10.38 4.28
CA SER A 48 -7.04 -10.83 4.59
C SER A 48 -8.12 -9.85 4.15
N ASN A 49 -7.75 -8.57 3.95
CA ASN A 49 -8.63 -7.49 3.54
C ASN A 49 -8.49 -7.19 2.03
N ILE A 50 -7.79 -8.05 1.28
CA ILE A 50 -7.74 -8.02 -0.18
C ILE A 50 -8.57 -9.18 -0.74
N LEU A 51 -9.74 -8.85 -1.27
CA LEU A 51 -10.65 -9.82 -1.87
C LEU A 51 -10.29 -10.07 -3.34
N TRP A 52 -10.33 -11.32 -3.77
CA TRP A 52 -10.12 -11.69 -5.16
C TRP A 52 -11.44 -12.04 -5.84
N PHE A 53 -11.73 -11.32 -6.92
CA PHE A 53 -12.88 -11.55 -7.79
C PHE A 53 -12.38 -12.20 -9.09
N PRO A 54 -12.67 -13.49 -9.34
CA PRO A 54 -12.28 -14.14 -10.58
C PRO A 54 -12.96 -13.46 -11.78
N SER A 55 -12.29 -13.51 -12.93
CA SER A 55 -12.83 -13.04 -14.22
C SER A 55 -12.88 -14.21 -15.19
N ASN A 56 -13.83 -14.18 -16.13
CA ASN A 56 -13.89 -15.15 -17.22
C ASN A 56 -12.71 -14.98 -18.20
N THR A 57 -12.11 -13.78 -18.24
CA THR A 57 -10.92 -13.45 -19.01
C THR A 57 -9.86 -12.82 -18.10
N GLY A 58 -8.67 -13.40 -18.05
CA GLY A 58 -7.55 -12.92 -17.23
C GLY A 58 -7.48 -13.48 -15.80
N MET A 59 -6.67 -12.85 -14.95
CA MET A 59 -6.37 -13.34 -13.59
C MET A 59 -7.39 -12.90 -12.52
N GLY A 60 -8.46 -12.20 -12.91
CA GLY A 60 -9.41 -11.58 -11.98
C GLY A 60 -8.96 -10.20 -11.46
N THR A 61 -9.74 -9.66 -10.52
CA THR A 61 -9.55 -8.35 -9.92
C THR A 61 -9.40 -8.48 -8.41
N LEU A 62 -8.31 -7.93 -7.87
CA LEU A 62 -8.16 -7.74 -6.43
C LEU A 62 -8.87 -6.46 -6.00
N LYS A 63 -9.62 -6.48 -4.89
CA LYS A 63 -10.29 -5.31 -4.32
C LYS A 63 -9.94 -5.18 -2.84
N ILE A 64 -9.71 -3.95 -2.40
CA ILE A 64 -9.55 -3.62 -0.98
C ILE A 64 -10.91 -3.67 -0.30
N ALA A 65 -10.98 -4.25 0.90
CA ALA A 65 -12.18 -4.41 1.71
C ALA A 65 -11.91 -4.06 3.18
N ASP A 66 -12.96 -4.06 3.98
CA ASP A 66 -12.93 -3.77 5.42
C ASP A 66 -12.42 -2.37 5.79
N PHE A 67 -13.27 -1.38 5.53
CA PHE A 67 -13.03 0.01 5.90
C PHE A 67 -13.43 0.33 7.35
N GLY A 68 -13.64 -0.69 8.19
CA GLY A 68 -14.16 -0.52 9.56
C GLY A 68 -13.21 0.21 10.51
N ALA A 69 -11.90 0.13 10.25
CA ALA A 69 -10.88 0.86 10.99
C ALA A 69 -10.53 2.22 10.38
N GLY A 70 -11.13 2.55 9.23
CA GLY A 70 -10.72 3.70 8.44
C GLY A 70 -11.44 4.99 8.81
N GLU A 71 -10.78 6.11 8.50
CA GLU A 71 -11.34 7.45 8.66
C GLU A 71 -11.39 8.13 7.30
N PHE A 72 -12.60 8.45 6.83
CA PHE A 72 -12.81 9.07 5.51
C PHE A 72 -13.66 10.32 5.64
N ASN A 73 -13.18 11.42 5.05
CA ASN A 73 -13.85 12.69 5.05
C ASN A 73 -13.95 13.24 3.61
N PRO A 74 -15.02 13.97 3.26
CA PRO A 74 -15.14 14.62 1.95
C PRO A 74 -14.18 15.83 1.79
N MET A 75 -13.50 16.22 2.87
CA MET A 75 -12.56 17.33 2.89
C MET A 75 -11.13 16.80 2.78
N GLU A 76 -10.32 17.42 1.93
CA GLU A 76 -8.95 16.98 1.60
C GLU A 76 -8.00 16.94 2.81
N PHE A 77 -8.34 17.64 3.89
CA PHE A 77 -7.61 17.63 5.13
C PHE A 77 -7.91 16.36 5.95
N SER A 78 -7.20 15.28 5.61
CA SER A 78 -7.20 14.00 6.33
C SER A 78 -6.35 14.01 7.63
N MET A 79 -5.76 15.14 7.98
CA MET A 79 -4.98 15.31 9.22
C MET A 79 -5.89 15.76 10.35
N ARG A 80 -6.60 14.83 10.99
CA ARG A 80 -7.22 15.07 12.30
C ARG A 80 -6.44 14.31 13.38
N PRO A 81 -6.42 14.80 14.62
CA PRO A 81 -6.02 13.99 15.76
C PRO A 81 -7.06 12.87 15.90
N SER A 82 -6.82 11.76 15.21
CA SER A 82 -7.57 10.53 15.42
C SER A 82 -7.11 9.91 16.73
N THR A 83 -8.04 9.38 17.49
CA THR A 83 -7.76 8.72 18.77
C THR A 83 -7.79 7.20 18.67
N SER A 84 -8.04 6.59 17.50
CA SER A 84 -8.30 5.14 17.45
C SER A 84 -8.15 4.42 16.09
N VAL A 85 -7.19 4.77 15.23
CA VAL A 85 -6.88 3.86 14.11
C VAL A 85 -6.11 2.65 14.64
N SER A 86 -6.77 1.50 14.71
CA SER A 86 -6.14 0.23 15.08
C SER A 86 -5.49 -0.40 13.85
N PHE A 87 -4.16 -0.49 13.85
CA PHE A 87 -3.41 -1.20 12.81
C PHE A 87 -3.14 -2.64 13.20
N THR A 88 -3.20 -3.55 12.21
CA THR A 88 -2.62 -4.88 12.38
C THR A 88 -1.11 -4.75 12.63
N PRO A 89 -0.56 -5.33 13.72
CA PRO A 89 0.85 -5.11 14.12
C PRO A 89 1.86 -5.35 13.00
N SER A 90 1.65 -6.34 12.13
CA SER A 90 2.58 -6.66 11.04
C SER A 90 2.61 -5.69 9.87
N TYR A 91 1.60 -4.82 9.76
CA TYR A 91 1.49 -3.82 8.68
C TYR A 91 1.53 -2.40 9.22
N ARG A 92 1.64 -2.20 10.54
CA ARG A 92 1.75 -0.87 11.12
C ARG A 92 3.09 -0.22 10.71
N PRO A 93 3.09 1.09 10.44
CA PRO A 93 4.31 1.79 10.04
C PRO A 93 5.15 2.20 11.27
N PRO A 94 6.44 2.51 11.09
CA PRO A 94 7.34 2.77 12.21
C PRO A 94 6.91 3.97 13.07
N GLU A 95 6.34 5.02 12.49
CA GLU A 95 5.86 6.21 13.18
C GLU A 95 4.65 5.96 14.09
N HIS A 96 4.02 4.80 13.97
CA HIS A 96 3.06 4.34 14.97
C HIS A 96 3.76 4.05 16.32
N ASP A 97 5.01 3.59 16.28
CA ASP A 97 5.78 3.15 17.44
C ASP A 97 6.92 4.14 17.81
N MET A 98 7.08 5.22 17.04
CA MET A 98 8.03 6.29 17.32
C MET A 98 7.31 7.44 18.06
N PRO A 99 8.04 8.21 18.89
CA PRO A 99 7.53 9.47 19.40
C PRO A 99 7.04 10.34 18.24
N PRO A 100 5.91 11.05 18.39
CA PRO A 100 5.45 11.95 17.35
C PRO A 100 6.53 12.97 17.02
N ASP A 101 6.83 13.15 15.73
CA ASP A 101 7.69 14.23 15.26
C ASP A 101 7.13 15.53 15.86
N THR A 102 7.93 16.23 16.67
CA THR A 102 7.52 17.36 17.52
C THR A 102 7.09 18.62 16.74
N ASP A 103 6.94 18.50 15.42
CA ASP A 103 6.60 19.58 14.50
C ASP A 103 5.09 19.87 14.38
N GLY A 104 4.25 19.12 15.11
CA GLY A 104 2.79 19.35 15.18
C GLY A 104 2.37 20.08 16.46
N PRO A 105 1.48 21.08 16.41
CA PRO A 105 0.98 21.72 17.62
C PRO A 105 0.21 20.70 18.47
N GLY A 106 0.76 20.33 19.62
CA GLY A 106 0.11 19.46 20.62
C GLY A 106 0.70 18.06 20.82
N GLY A 107 1.78 17.68 20.14
CA GLY A 107 2.47 16.39 20.39
C GLY A 107 1.62 15.14 20.17
N SER A 108 0.52 15.25 19.42
CA SER A 108 -0.35 14.13 19.07
C SER A 108 0.18 13.41 17.82
N VAL A 109 0.10 12.08 17.81
CA VAL A 109 0.37 11.27 16.62
C VAL A 109 -0.63 11.67 15.53
N GLN A 110 -0.12 12.31 14.47
CA GLN A 110 -0.93 12.70 13.33
C GLN A 110 -0.95 11.54 12.33
N PHE A 111 -2.02 10.74 12.38
CA PHE A 111 -2.26 9.72 11.37
C PHE A 111 -2.33 10.37 9.99
N SER A 112 -1.66 9.77 9.01
CA SER A 112 -1.62 10.27 7.64
C SER A 112 -1.85 9.14 6.63
N PRO A 113 -2.29 9.44 5.40
CA PRO A 113 -2.39 8.44 4.33
C PRO A 113 -1.06 7.69 4.05
N ALA A 114 0.08 8.21 4.50
CA ALA A 114 1.36 7.51 4.39
C ALA A 114 1.42 6.21 5.20
N TYR A 115 0.54 6.03 6.19
CA TYR A 115 0.40 4.77 6.94
C TYR A 115 -0.05 3.64 6.01
N ASP A 116 -1.08 3.91 5.19
CA ASP A 116 -1.56 2.94 4.21
C ASP A 116 -0.51 2.65 3.13
N ILE A 117 0.34 3.61 2.78
CA ILE A 117 1.42 3.41 1.80
C ILE A 117 2.46 2.43 2.33
N TRP A 118 2.79 2.52 3.62
CA TRP A 118 3.67 1.55 4.26
C TRP A 118 3.04 0.15 4.23
N ALA A 119 1.79 0.04 4.67
CA ALA A 119 1.06 -1.23 4.67
C ALA A 119 0.96 -1.85 3.27
N LEU A 120 0.69 -1.04 2.24
CA LEU A 120 0.75 -1.45 0.83
C LEU A 120 2.15 -1.90 0.41
N GLY A 121 3.21 -1.25 0.90
CA GLY A 121 4.60 -1.64 0.64
C GLY A 121 4.90 -3.05 1.17
N CYS A 122 4.47 -3.34 2.41
CA CYS A 122 4.58 -4.67 3.01
C CYS A 122 3.79 -5.71 2.19
N LEU A 123 2.53 -5.39 1.87
CA LEU A 123 1.63 -6.26 1.10
C LEU A 123 2.19 -6.59 -0.29
N TYR A 124 2.68 -5.57 -1.01
CA TYR A 124 3.28 -5.78 -2.33
C TYR A 124 4.58 -6.58 -2.27
N LEU A 125 5.40 -6.39 -1.22
CA LEU A 125 6.60 -7.20 -1.03
C LEU A 125 6.24 -8.67 -0.79
N GLU A 126 5.24 -8.96 0.06
CA GLU A 126 4.74 -10.33 0.24
C GLU A 126 4.19 -10.91 -1.07
N PHE A 127 3.43 -10.13 -1.83
CA PHE A 127 2.87 -10.57 -3.11
C PHE A 127 3.96 -10.92 -4.13
N ILE A 128 4.98 -10.07 -4.29
CA ILE A 128 6.13 -10.35 -5.17
C ILE A 128 6.91 -11.57 -4.67
N THR A 129 7.06 -11.69 -3.34
CA THR A 129 7.76 -12.82 -2.73
C THR A 129 7.09 -14.15 -3.10
N TRP A 130 5.78 -14.24 -2.89
CA TRP A 130 4.98 -15.39 -3.29
C TRP A 130 5.03 -15.63 -4.80
N TYR A 131 4.93 -14.57 -5.62
CA TYR A 131 5.00 -14.70 -7.07
C TYR A 131 6.34 -15.28 -7.56
N VAL A 132 7.46 -14.92 -6.92
CA VAL A 132 8.81 -15.33 -7.34
C VAL A 132 9.20 -16.71 -6.82
N GLY A 133 8.80 -17.07 -5.59
CA GLY A 133 9.28 -18.27 -4.91
C GLY A 133 8.21 -19.13 -4.25
N GLY A 134 6.93 -18.86 -4.51
CA GLY A 134 5.82 -19.58 -3.91
C GLY A 134 5.68 -19.38 -2.40
N GLN A 135 4.97 -20.31 -1.78
CA GLN A 135 4.68 -20.26 -0.34
C GLN A 135 5.95 -20.35 0.52
N GLU A 136 6.91 -21.20 0.12
CA GLU A 136 8.15 -21.39 0.88
C GLU A 136 8.93 -20.07 1.06
N LEU A 137 9.04 -19.28 -0.01
CA LEU A 137 9.76 -18.01 0.07
C LEU A 137 8.97 -16.94 0.84
N LEU A 138 7.64 -17.01 0.82
CA LEU A 138 6.78 -16.16 1.63
C LEU A 138 6.90 -16.52 3.12
N ASP A 139 6.90 -17.81 3.46
CA ASP A 139 7.09 -18.28 4.83
C ASP A 139 8.46 -17.88 5.37
N ASP A 140 9.51 -17.93 4.53
CA ASP A 140 10.84 -17.40 4.86
C ASP A 140 10.77 -15.91 5.23
N LEU A 141 10.12 -15.08 4.39
CA LEU A 141 9.96 -13.65 4.65
C LEU A 141 9.19 -13.41 5.95
N GLN A 142 8.05 -14.09 6.10
CA GLN A 142 7.21 -13.97 7.28
C GLN A 142 7.96 -14.42 8.53
N ARG A 143 8.72 -15.51 8.48
CA ARG A 143 9.54 -15.95 9.61
C ARG A 143 10.55 -14.87 9.99
N VAL A 144 11.27 -14.27 9.05
CA VAL A 144 12.30 -13.27 9.38
C VAL A 144 11.74 -11.91 9.78
N SER A 145 10.59 -11.50 9.24
CA SER A 145 9.89 -10.29 9.70
C SER A 145 9.20 -10.51 11.05
N ARG A 146 8.92 -11.76 11.42
CA ARG A 146 8.31 -12.18 12.70
C ARG A 146 9.30 -12.63 13.78
N ALA A 147 10.60 -12.70 13.49
CA ALA A 147 11.55 -13.45 14.33
C ALA A 147 11.99 -12.77 15.63
N TYR A 148 11.75 -11.46 15.84
CA TYR A 148 12.47 -10.73 16.90
C TYR A 148 11.60 -9.98 17.93
N PHE A 149 10.32 -9.73 17.66
CA PHE A 149 9.45 -9.02 18.58
C PHE A 149 8.06 -9.67 18.62
N VAL A 150 7.39 -9.55 19.78
CA VAL A 150 6.00 -10.00 20.00
C VAL A 150 5.07 -9.40 18.93
N ASP A 151 5.43 -8.23 18.42
CA ASP A 151 4.85 -7.61 17.24
C ASP A 151 5.83 -7.71 16.07
N ALA A 152 5.62 -8.69 15.21
CA ALA A 152 6.39 -8.88 13.98
C ALA A 152 6.34 -7.66 13.05
N THR A 153 7.47 -7.02 12.74
CA THR A 153 7.50 -5.78 11.96
C THR A 153 8.52 -5.81 10.82
N PHE A 154 8.21 -5.05 9.76
CA PHE A 154 9.13 -4.79 8.63
C PHE A 154 10.25 -3.78 8.98
N PHE A 155 10.21 -3.23 10.18
CA PHE A 155 11.20 -2.34 10.76
C PHE A 155 11.63 -2.85 12.14
N GLU A 156 12.73 -2.36 12.66
CA GLU A 156 13.15 -2.57 14.04
C GLU A 156 13.45 -1.21 14.69
N ARG A 157 13.25 -1.12 16.00
CA ARG A 157 13.72 0.01 16.81
C ARG A 157 15.02 -0.41 17.46
N THR A 158 16.03 0.44 17.39
CA THR A 158 17.24 0.24 18.18
C THR A 158 16.97 0.75 19.60
N GLU A 159 17.38 0.02 20.63
CA GLU A 159 17.25 0.49 22.03
C GLU A 159 18.09 1.76 22.27
N GLU A 160 19.11 1.96 21.45
CA GLU A 160 20.14 2.97 21.59
C GLU A 160 19.81 4.30 20.88
N ALA A 161 18.82 4.32 19.98
CA ALA A 161 18.43 5.52 19.26
C ALA A 161 16.90 5.61 19.10
N PRO A 162 16.30 6.81 19.18
CA PRO A 162 14.85 7.00 19.06
C PRO A 162 14.32 6.76 17.63
N TYR A 163 15.08 6.08 16.78
CA TYR A 163 14.82 5.91 15.36
C TYR A 163 14.53 4.46 15.04
N ALA A 164 13.61 4.26 14.11
CA ALA A 164 13.38 2.97 13.47
C ALA A 164 14.28 2.82 12.24
N GLU A 165 14.68 1.59 11.95
CA GLU A 165 15.35 1.20 10.71
C GLU A 165 14.59 0.04 10.05
N ILE A 166 14.78 -0.14 8.74
CA ILE A 166 14.20 -1.31 8.07
C ILE A 166 14.88 -2.56 8.60
N ASN A 167 14.09 -3.56 8.98
CA ASN A 167 14.60 -4.82 9.51
C ASN A 167 15.68 -5.38 8.56
N PRO A 168 16.92 -5.63 9.03
CA PRO A 168 18.03 -6.10 8.20
C PRO A 168 17.71 -7.40 7.44
N ALA A 169 16.88 -8.26 8.02
CA ALA A 169 16.44 -9.48 7.35
C ALA A 169 15.49 -9.21 6.18
N VAL A 170 14.64 -8.17 6.27
CA VAL A 170 13.83 -7.67 5.14
C VAL A 170 14.74 -7.10 4.04
N LEU A 171 15.78 -6.34 4.39
CA LEU A 171 16.77 -5.84 3.41
C LEU A 171 17.54 -6.98 2.72
N LYS A 172 17.89 -8.03 3.48
CA LYS A 172 18.49 -9.25 2.94
C LYS A 172 17.52 -9.97 2.01
N HIS A 173 16.23 -10.00 2.34
CA HIS A 173 15.19 -10.59 1.50
C HIS A 173 15.00 -9.83 0.18
N PHE A 174 14.99 -8.49 0.21
CA PHE A 174 15.03 -7.66 -1.02
C PHE A 174 16.20 -8.05 -1.93
N THR A 175 17.37 -8.28 -1.34
CA THR A 175 18.58 -8.68 -2.07
C THR A 175 18.42 -10.07 -2.70
N LYS A 176 17.89 -11.05 -1.93
CA LYS A 176 17.56 -12.41 -2.40
C LYS A 176 16.58 -12.38 -3.58
N LEU A 177 15.47 -11.64 -3.47
CA LEU A 177 14.48 -11.50 -4.54
C LEU A 177 15.08 -10.88 -5.80
N ARG A 178 15.87 -9.81 -5.66
CA ARG A 178 16.53 -9.15 -6.78
C ARG A 178 17.50 -10.10 -7.49
N GLN A 179 18.25 -10.91 -6.75
CA GLN A 179 19.14 -11.94 -7.33
C GLN A 179 18.34 -13.01 -8.07
N ASN A 180 17.27 -13.55 -7.47
CA ASN A 180 16.41 -14.55 -8.11
C ASN A 180 15.80 -14.04 -9.43
N LEU A 181 15.30 -12.80 -9.44
CA LEU A 181 14.75 -12.16 -10.63
C LEU A 181 15.80 -11.95 -11.72
N LYS A 182 17.02 -11.51 -11.36
CA LYS A 182 18.14 -11.36 -12.31
C LYS A 182 18.62 -12.69 -12.88
N CYS A 183 18.75 -13.72 -12.04
CA CYS A 183 19.10 -15.06 -12.49
C CYS A 183 18.05 -15.60 -13.46
N SER A 184 16.76 -15.41 -13.14
CA SER A 184 15.65 -15.80 -14.03
C SER A 184 15.68 -15.04 -15.35
N GLN A 185 16.06 -13.75 -15.34
CA GLN A 185 16.23 -12.95 -16.54
C GLN A 185 17.38 -13.49 -17.40
N ASN A 186 18.54 -13.74 -16.79
CA ASN A 186 19.73 -14.23 -17.49
C ASN A 186 19.53 -15.65 -18.04
N LEU A 187 18.97 -16.58 -17.26
CA LEU A 187 18.70 -17.96 -17.70
C LEU A 187 17.75 -17.99 -18.90
N LYS A 188 16.67 -17.19 -18.84
CA LYS A 188 15.73 -17.11 -19.97
C LYS A 188 16.40 -16.51 -21.20
N CYS A 189 17.22 -15.46 -21.05
CA CYS A 189 17.99 -14.88 -22.16
C CYS A 189 19.01 -15.87 -22.76
N SER A 190 19.71 -16.66 -21.94
CA SER A 190 20.74 -17.59 -22.40
C SER A 190 20.18 -18.84 -23.08
N GLN A 191 18.97 -19.29 -22.72
CA GLN A 191 18.40 -20.53 -23.25
C GLN A 191 17.64 -20.37 -24.58
N ASN A 192 17.49 -19.17 -25.15
CA ASN A 192 16.67 -18.90 -26.35
C ASN A 192 15.21 -19.41 -26.28
N LEU A 193 14.75 -19.99 -25.16
CA LEU A 193 13.38 -20.43 -24.92
C LEU A 193 12.52 -19.21 -24.59
N LYS A 194 11.69 -18.76 -25.54
CA LYS A 194 10.72 -17.65 -25.39
C LYS A 194 11.26 -16.48 -24.54
N CYS A 195 12.46 -15.97 -24.84
CA CYS A 195 13.02 -14.82 -24.15
C CYS A 195 12.08 -13.59 -24.21
N SER A 196 11.22 -13.52 -25.22
CA SER A 196 10.44 -12.32 -25.50
C SER A 196 9.29 -12.06 -24.50
N GLU A 197 8.51 -13.07 -24.12
CA GLU A 197 7.22 -12.83 -23.43
C GLU A 197 7.39 -12.50 -21.94
N ASN A 198 8.41 -13.04 -21.28
CA ASN A 198 8.57 -12.91 -19.82
C ASN A 198 9.59 -11.86 -19.39
N VAL A 199 10.52 -11.45 -20.25
CA VAL A 199 11.53 -10.46 -19.90
C VAL A 199 10.92 -9.12 -19.46
N PRO A 200 9.89 -8.56 -20.13
CA PRO A 200 9.23 -7.35 -19.66
C PRO A 200 8.65 -7.49 -18.24
N ARG A 201 8.06 -8.64 -17.90
CA ARG A 201 7.55 -8.95 -16.56
C ARG A 201 8.67 -8.97 -15.51
N LEU A 202 9.80 -9.60 -15.82
CA LEU A 202 10.94 -9.65 -14.90
C LEU A 202 11.54 -8.26 -14.68
N ILE A 203 11.64 -7.43 -15.72
CA ILE A 203 12.11 -6.04 -15.60
C ILE A 203 11.13 -5.20 -14.79
N PHE A 204 9.82 -5.36 -15.02
CA PHE A 204 8.77 -4.73 -14.23
C PHE A 204 8.93 -5.07 -12.74
N LEU A 205 9.04 -6.35 -12.39
CA LEU A 205 9.21 -6.79 -11.00
C LEU A 205 10.48 -6.24 -10.37
N LEU A 206 11.61 -6.20 -11.10
CA LEU A 206 12.86 -5.63 -10.60
C LEU A 206 12.74 -4.13 -10.30
N LYS A 207 12.01 -3.38 -11.13
CA LYS A 207 11.77 -1.95 -10.92
C LYS A 207 10.76 -1.69 -9.82
N PHE A 208 9.70 -2.46 -9.78
CA PHE A 208 8.68 -2.33 -8.75
C PHE A 208 9.24 -2.70 -7.37
N LEU A 209 10.06 -3.76 -7.27
CA LEU A 209 10.77 -4.12 -6.04
C LEU A 209 11.69 -2.98 -5.57
N LYS A 210 12.39 -2.30 -6.49
CA LYS A 210 13.18 -1.10 -6.18
C LYS A 210 12.30 0.04 -5.67
N PHE A 211 11.16 0.29 -6.32
CA PHE A 211 10.21 1.33 -5.93
C PHE A 211 9.62 1.07 -4.53
N ILE A 212 9.21 -0.16 -4.21
CA ILE A 212 8.73 -0.52 -2.87
C ILE A 212 9.79 -0.18 -1.82
N LYS A 213 11.05 -0.60 -2.04
CA LYS A 213 12.16 -0.34 -1.11
C LYS A 213 12.44 1.15 -0.90
N GLU A 214 12.47 1.94 -1.98
CA GLU A 214 12.95 3.32 -1.94
C GLU A 214 11.86 4.36 -1.72
N ARG A 215 10.59 3.99 -1.93
CA ARG A 215 9.48 4.95 -2.01
C ARG A 215 8.25 4.56 -1.18
N MET A 216 8.13 3.30 -0.72
CA MET A 216 7.00 2.83 0.09
C MET A 216 7.44 2.40 1.50
N LEU A 217 8.46 1.54 1.60
CA LEU A 217 9.07 1.11 2.86
C LEU A 217 10.17 2.09 3.28
N VAL A 218 9.79 3.35 3.46
CA VAL A 218 10.67 4.43 3.92
C VAL A 218 10.26 4.82 5.33
N ILE A 219 11.21 4.85 6.26
CA ILE A 219 10.92 5.09 7.69
C ILE A 219 10.21 6.41 7.89
N ARG A 220 10.77 7.51 7.38
CA ARG A 220 10.15 8.84 7.51
C ARG A 220 9.11 9.06 6.41
N PRO A 221 7.86 9.40 6.76
CA PRO A 221 6.82 9.66 5.77
C PRO A 221 7.07 10.98 5.02
N LYS A 222 7.64 11.99 5.69
CA LYS A 222 7.94 13.30 5.13
C LYS A 222 9.33 13.36 4.49
N VAL A 223 9.54 14.35 3.62
CA VAL A 223 10.86 14.65 3.05
C VAL A 223 11.84 14.99 4.18
N GLY A 224 13.03 14.39 4.13
CA GLY A 224 14.08 14.59 5.13
C GLY A 224 14.66 16.01 5.08
N PRO A 225 15.35 16.45 6.16
CA PRO A 225 16.00 17.76 6.20
C PRO A 225 17.01 17.98 5.07
N SER A 226 17.65 16.92 4.59
CA SER A 226 18.62 16.91 3.49
C SER A 226 17.97 16.69 2.11
N GLY A 227 16.64 16.74 2.03
CA GLY A 227 15.89 16.56 0.79
C GLY A 227 15.71 15.10 0.37
N GLU A 228 16.02 14.13 1.24
CA GLU A 228 15.70 12.74 0.94
C GLU A 228 14.18 12.60 0.79
N PRO A 229 13.71 11.93 -0.26
CA PRO A 229 12.29 11.93 -0.54
C PRO A 229 11.57 11.00 0.45
N GLY A 230 10.52 11.50 1.10
CA GLY A 230 9.67 10.71 2.00
C GLY A 230 8.85 9.64 1.28
N ARG A 231 7.91 9.00 2.00
CA ARG A 231 6.99 8.01 1.39
C ARG A 231 6.19 8.64 0.27
N SER A 232 5.98 7.86 -0.79
CA SER A 232 5.14 8.23 -1.92
C SER A 232 3.68 8.37 -1.50
N SER A 233 2.94 9.22 -2.19
CA SER A 233 1.48 9.26 -2.07
C SER A 233 0.80 8.10 -2.83
N CYS A 234 -0.49 7.86 -2.59
CA CYS A 234 -1.25 6.89 -3.40
C CYS A 234 -1.22 7.26 -4.90
N GLY A 235 -1.24 8.56 -5.20
CA GLY A 235 -1.14 9.06 -6.58
C GLY A 235 0.22 8.76 -7.21
N ASP A 236 1.31 8.88 -6.46
CA ASP A 236 2.65 8.51 -6.92
C ASP A 236 2.77 7.01 -7.19
N VAL A 237 2.26 6.18 -6.28
CA VAL A 237 2.24 4.71 -6.44
C VAL A 237 1.43 4.33 -7.69
N PHE A 238 0.23 4.88 -7.85
CA PHE A 238 -0.65 4.62 -8.99
C PHE A 238 0.02 5.01 -10.32
N ARG A 239 0.53 6.25 -10.40
CA ARG A 239 1.23 6.75 -11.58
C ARG A 239 2.44 5.90 -11.93
N ASN A 240 3.29 5.59 -10.95
CA ASN A 240 4.51 4.83 -11.21
C ASN A 240 4.21 3.41 -11.69
N LEU A 241 3.22 2.74 -11.09
CA LEU A 241 2.76 1.43 -11.53
C LEU A 241 2.18 1.45 -12.94
N GLY A 242 1.35 2.45 -13.26
CA GLY A 242 0.77 2.65 -14.59
C GLY A 242 1.86 2.85 -15.65
N GLU A 243 2.75 3.81 -15.43
CA GLU A 243 3.86 4.11 -16.35
C GLU A 243 4.81 2.91 -16.53
N MET A 244 5.08 2.13 -15.47
CA MET A 244 5.86 0.90 -15.59
C MET A 244 5.12 -0.16 -16.40
N ALA A 245 3.83 -0.37 -16.14
CA ALA A 245 3.03 -1.35 -16.86
C ALA A 245 2.94 -1.02 -18.36
N GLU A 246 2.66 0.24 -18.71
CA GLU A 246 2.65 0.72 -20.09
C GLU A 246 4.01 0.53 -20.77
N ARG A 247 5.10 0.98 -20.13
CA ARG A 247 6.47 0.87 -20.66
C ARG A 247 6.89 -0.56 -20.99
N TYR A 248 6.36 -1.53 -20.26
CA TYR A 248 6.69 -2.96 -20.43
C TYR A 248 5.60 -3.76 -21.16
N GLY A 249 4.57 -3.12 -21.72
CA GLY A 249 3.49 -3.81 -22.42
C GLY A 249 2.68 -4.74 -21.51
N LEU A 250 2.52 -4.37 -20.24
CA LEU A 250 1.81 -5.12 -19.20
C LEU A 250 0.56 -4.38 -18.70
N ALA A 251 0.20 -3.25 -19.31
CA ALA A 251 -1.06 -2.60 -19.04
C ALA A 251 -2.22 -3.56 -19.35
N PRO A 252 -3.26 -3.63 -18.50
CA PRO A 252 -4.45 -4.39 -18.85
C PRO A 252 -5.05 -3.82 -20.13
N GLU A 253 -5.53 -4.72 -21.01
CA GLU A 253 -6.36 -4.34 -22.16
C GLU A 253 -7.64 -3.61 -21.74
#